data_AF-A0A524NN76-F1
#
_entry.id   AF-A0A524NN76-F1
#
_cell.length_a   1.000
_cell.length_b   1.000
_cell.length_c   1.000
_cell.angle_alpha   90.00
_cell.angle_beta   90.00
_cell.angle_gamma   90.00
#
_symmetry.space_group_name_H-M   'P 1'
#
loop_
_entity.id
_entity.type
_entity.pdbx_description
1 polymer ?
#
loop_
_entity_poly.entity_id
_entity_poly.type
_entity_poly.pdbx_seq_one_letter_code
_entity_poly.pdbx_strand_id
1 'polypeptide(L)' 'MKIIKGWKMLSHDCGYLNDITGQTVVVSKKDFSNDYHVRLFESGRSSKDEGKTISPEYPTKSKADAFAESWMLKHPNGTV' A
#
# COMPACT_ATOMS: atom_id res chain seq x y z
N MET A 1 -13.02 6.53 8.95
CA MET A 1 -11.82 5.77 8.51
C MET A 1 -11.98 4.34 8.99
N LYS A 2 -11.83 3.35 8.09
CA LYS A 2 -11.90 1.94 8.46
C LYS A 2 -10.58 1.51 9.08
N ILE A 3 -10.62 0.89 10.25
CA ILE A 3 -9.45 0.28 10.88
C ILE A 3 -9.25 -1.08 10.21
N ILE A 4 -8.14 -1.28 9.51
CA ILE A 4 -7.78 -2.58 8.96
C ILE A 4 -6.92 -3.31 9.98
N LYS A 5 -7.38 -4.48 10.42
CA LYS A 5 -6.71 -5.24 11.48
C LYS A 5 -5.29 -5.63 11.02
N GLY A 6 -4.29 -5.24 11.81
CA GLY A 6 -2.87 -5.48 11.53
C GLY A 6 -2.19 -4.42 10.67
N TRP A 7 -2.96 -3.49 10.07
CA TRP A 7 -2.43 -2.41 9.24
C TRP A 7 -2.76 -1.05 9.84
N LYS A 8 -1.71 -0.30 10.18
CA LYS A 8 -1.79 1.04 10.72
C LYS A 8 -1.50 2.06 9.64
N MET A 9 -2.42 2.99 9.44
CA MET A 9 -2.22 4.10 8.51
C MET A 9 -1.09 5.01 9.02
N LEU A 10 -0.06 5.22 8.20
CA LEU A 10 1.13 6.01 8.55
C LEU A 10 0.92 7.51 8.38
N SER A 11 0.12 7.94 7.39
CA SER A 11 -0.17 9.35 7.13
C SER A 11 -1.37 9.51 6.19
N HIS A 12 -2.01 10.69 6.23
CA HIS A 12 -3.11 11.08 5.34
C HIS A 12 -2.80 10.95 3.85
N ASP A 13 -1.51 10.94 3.48
CA ASP A 13 -1.05 10.85 2.11
C ASP A 13 -0.35 9.52 1.77
N CYS A 14 -1.11 8.43 1.91
CA CYS A 14 -0.93 7.22 1.10
C CYS A 14 0.00 6.12 1.62
N GLY A 15 -0.07 5.75 2.91
CA GLY A 15 0.67 4.57 3.38
C GLY A 15 0.06 3.85 4.57
N TYR A 16 0.20 2.53 4.59
CA TYR A 16 -0.20 1.63 5.68
C TYR A 16 0.99 0.77 6.08
N LEU A 17 1.31 0.71 7.36
CA LEU A 17 2.33 -0.15 7.95
C LEU A 17 1.67 -1.36 8.57
N ASN A 18 2.19 -2.55 8.29
CA ASN A 18 1.86 -3.74 9.04
C ASN A 18 2.72 -3.80 10.31
N ASP A 19 2.10 -3.71 11.48
CA ASP A 19 2.82 -3.77 12.77
C ASP A 19 3.41 -5.17 13.06
N ILE A 20 2.96 -6.21 12.36
CA ILE A 20 3.41 -7.60 12.58
C ILE A 20 4.65 -7.91 11.74
N THR A 21 4.61 -7.58 10.44
CA THR A 21 5.72 -7.89 9.50
C THR A 21 6.64 -6.71 9.23
N GLY A 22 6.27 -5.48 9.62
CA GLY A 22 7.01 -4.27 9.25
C GLY A 22 6.85 -3.85 7.79
N GLN A 23 5.97 -4.52 7.05
CA GLN A 23 5.72 -4.24 5.64
C GLN A 23 4.91 -2.96 5.47
N THR A 24 5.15 -2.22 4.39
CA THR A 24 4.43 -0.97 4.11
C THR A 24 3.71 -1.04 2.77
N VAL A 25 2.40 -0.80 2.76
CA VAL A 25 1.61 -0.62 1.54
C VAL A 25 1.47 0.86 1.24
N VAL A 26 1.87 1.29 0.04
CA VAL A 26 1.85 2.68 -0.39
C VAL A 26 1.06 2.81 -1.67
N VAL A 27 0.06 3.69 -1.65
CA VAL A 27 -0.63 4.11 -2.86
C VAL A 27 0.16 5.26 -3.46
N SER A 28 0.63 5.12 -4.68
CA SER A 28 1.42 6.19 -5.32
C SER A 28 0.98 6.38 -6.76
N LYS A 29 1.12 7.62 -7.23
CA LYS A 29 0.94 7.93 -8.65
C LYS A 29 2.19 7.44 -9.39
N LYS A 30 2.01 6.87 -10.58
CA LYS A 30 3.12 6.52 -11.46
C LYS A 30 3.70 7.80 -12.05
N ASP A 31 5.01 7.99 -11.95
CA ASP A 31 5.67 9.13 -12.58
C ASP A 31 5.38 9.13 -14.08
N PHE A 32 5.03 10.30 -14.62
CA PHE A 32 4.64 10.52 -16.02
C PHE A 32 3.33 9.88 -16.49
N SER A 33 2.58 9.16 -15.64
CA SER A 33 1.21 8.73 -15.94
C SER A 33 0.19 9.35 -14.98
N ASN A 34 -1.07 9.45 -15.40
CA ASN A 34 -2.17 9.83 -14.49
C ASN A 34 -2.68 8.66 -13.63
N ASP A 35 -2.04 7.50 -13.77
CA ASP A 35 -2.44 6.29 -13.06
C ASP A 35 -1.80 6.17 -11.68
N TYR A 36 -2.53 5.48 -10.80
CA TYR A 36 -2.18 5.14 -9.45
C TYR A 36 -1.91 3.64 -9.36
N HIS A 37 -0.90 3.26 -8.60
CA HIS A 37 -0.60 1.87 -8.27
C HIS A 37 -0.41 1.70 -6.76
N VAL A 38 -0.54 0.46 -6.31
CA VAL A 38 -0.29 0.06 -4.94
C VAL A 38 1.01 -0.73 -4.90
N ARG A 39 1.96 -0.23 -4.11
CA ARG A 39 3.28 -0.84 -3.91
C ARG A 39 3.38 -1.38 -2.49
N LEU A 40 3.99 -2.55 -2.34
CA LEU A 40 4.31 -3.19 -1.08
C LEU A 40 5.82 -3.12 -0.85
N PHE A 41 6.23 -2.62 0.30
CA PHE A 41 7.62 -2.57 0.73
C PHE A 41 7.81 -3.60 1.83
N GLU A 42 8.81 -4.47 1.68
CA GLU A 42 9.02 -5.58 2.61
C GLU A 42 9.66 -5.14 3.94
N SER A 43 10.42 -4.04 3.94
CA SER A 43 11.08 -3.52 5.15
C SER A 43 11.11 -1.99 5.19
N GLY A 44 10.02 -1.39 5.67
CA GLY A 44 9.88 0.07 5.77
C GLY A 44 10.05 0.81 4.44
N ARG A 45 9.95 2.14 4.48
CA ARG A 45 10.14 3.01 3.31
C ARG A 45 11.64 3.27 3.12
N SER A 46 12.44 2.22 2.92
CA SER A 46 13.86 2.38 2.66
C SER A 46 14.05 2.83 1.21
N SER A 47 14.78 3.93 0.99
CA SER A 47 14.96 4.61 -0.30
C SER A 47 15.62 3.75 -1.40
N LYS A 48 16.02 2.51 -1.06
CA LYS A 48 16.65 1.53 -1.96
C LYS A 48 15.76 0.34 -2.29
N ASP A 49 14.66 0.15 -1.58
CA ASP A 49 13.71 -0.92 -1.88
C ASP A 49 12.75 -0.43 -2.95
N GLU A 50 12.88 -0.97 -4.16
CA GLU A 50 11.85 -0.86 -5.18
C GLU A 50 10.64 -1.68 -4.71
N GLY A 51 9.77 -1.03 -3.91
CA GLY A 51 8.56 -1.66 -3.41
C GLY A 51 7.81 -2.38 -4.53
N LYS A 52 7.44 -3.63 -4.29
CA LYS A 52 6.80 -4.52 -5.27
C LYS A 52 5.40 -4.01 -5.60
N THR A 53 5.16 -3.74 -6.87
CA THR A 53 3.81 -3.41 -7.35
C THR A 53 2.91 -4.64 -7.21
N ILE A 54 1.88 -4.54 -6.36
CA ILE A 54 0.92 -5.63 -6.09
C ILE A 54 -0.43 -5.42 -6.78
N SER A 55 -0.61 -4.27 -7.43
CA SER A 55 -1.87 -3.92 -8.10
C SER A 55 -1.66 -3.57 -9.57
N PRO A 56 -2.72 -3.67 -10.40
CA PRO A 56 -2.73 -3.01 -11.70
C PRO A 56 -2.74 -1.48 -11.55
N GLU A 57 -2.63 -0.81 -12.69
CA GLU A 57 -2.73 0.64 -12.82
C GLU A 57 -4.20 1.09 -12.71
N TYR A 58 -4.45 2.11 -11.89
CA TYR A 58 -5.78 2.65 -11.64
C TYR A 58 -5.87 4.12 -12.07
N PRO A 59 -6.94 4.53 -12.77
CA PRO A 59 -7.08 5.91 -13.21
C PRO A 59 -7.36 6.91 -12.06
N THR A 60 -7.68 6.43 -10.85
CA THR A 60 -7.99 7.29 -9.70
C THR A 60 -7.40 6.74 -8.40
N LYS A 61 -7.01 7.66 -7.51
CA LYS A 61 -6.52 7.34 -6.15
C LYS A 61 -7.52 6.48 -5.38
N SER A 62 -8.82 6.80 -5.45
CA SER A 62 -9.88 6.05 -4.76
C SER A 62 -9.96 4.58 -5.17
N LYS A 63 -9.70 4.23 -6.44
CA LYS A 63 -9.68 2.83 -6.88
C LYS A 63 -8.44 2.10 -6.35
N ALA A 64 -7.28 2.76 -6.36
CA ALA A 64 -6.06 2.22 -5.80
C ALA A 64 -6.17 2.04 -4.27
N ASP A 65 -6.75 3.00 -3.56
CA ASP A 65 -7.05 2.89 -2.13
C ASP A 65 -8.01 1.73 -1.85
N ALA A 66 -9.11 1.60 -2.60
CA ALA A 66 -10.04 0.48 -2.42
C ALA A 66 -9.36 -0.89 -2.65
N PHE A 67 -8.45 -0.98 -3.62
CA PHE A 67 -7.64 -2.19 -3.81
C PHE A 67 -6.71 -2.43 -2.63
N ALA A 68 -5.98 -1.40 -2.17
CA ALA A 68 -5.10 -1.51 -1.03
C ALA A 68 -5.86 -1.98 0.22
N GLU A 69 -7.03 -1.39 0.51
CA GLU A 69 -7.91 -1.80 1.60
C GLU A 69 -8.33 -3.27 1.48
N SER A 70 -8.80 -3.69 0.29
CA SER A 70 -9.22 -5.07 0.04
C SER A 70 -8.06 -6.07 0.15
N TRP A 71 -6.87 -5.69 -0.32
CA TRP A 71 -5.68 -6.51 -0.23
C TRP A 71 -5.21 -6.66 1.22
N MET A 72 -5.15 -5.58 1.98
CA MET A 72 -4.78 -5.61 3.41
C MET A 72 -5.79 -6.42 4.24
N LEU A 73 -7.08 -6.37 3.91
CA LEU A 73 -8.10 -7.22 4.54
C LEU A 73 -7.87 -8.72 4.28
N LYS A 74 -7.36 -9.09 3.10
CA LYS A 74 -6.97 -10.47 2.78
C LYS A 74 -5.64 -10.87 3.43
N HIS A 75 -4.77 -9.91 3.69
CA HIS A 75 -3.42 -10.10 4.23
C HIS A 75 -3.25 -9.36 5.58
N PRO A 76 -4.02 -9.69 6.63
CA PRO A 76 -3.98 -8.95 7.89
C PRO A 76 -2.60 -8.99 8.57
N ASN A 77 -1.81 -10.03 8.31
CA ASN A 77 -0.47 -10.22 8.86
C ASN A 77 0.63 -9.98 7.81
N GLY A 78 0.35 -9.24 6.73
CA GLY A 78 1.30 -9.09 5.63
C GLY A 78 1.37 -10.30 4.70
N THR A 79 2.34 -10.27 3.79
CA THR A 79 2.75 -11.42 2.97
C THR A 79 4.07 -11.96 3.49
N VAL A 80 4.12 -13.27 3.73
CA VAL A 80 5.34 -14.01 4.07
C VAL A 80 6.18 -14.26 2.83
#